data_AF-A0A2E7HBI3-F1
#
_entry.id   AF-A0A2E7HBI3-F1
#
_cell.length_a   1.000
_cell.length_b   1.000
_cell.length_c   1.000
_cell.angle_alpha   90.00
_cell.angle_beta   90.00
_cell.angle_gamma   90.00
#
_symmetry.space_group_name_H-M   'P 1'
#
loop_
_entity.id
_entity.type
_entity.pdbx_description
1 polymer ?
#
loop_
_entity_poly.entity_id
_entity_poly.type
_entity_poly.pdbx_seq_one_letter_code
_entity_poly.pdbx_strand_id
1 'polypeptide(L)'
;MTFDPWNVRRDAFVTAPDAWDAYRRGDVDGDGMGFRHIGLVGAWFAAGSLVRDVASLARIELLPCDYWNGIDNLTNNRDRLPEFNEDLDSIAARLAGDGATFTNACRVLEGYDWIGISDSVVSYHALNDMGLDHVTLPAA
;
A
#
# COMPACT_ATOMS: atom_id res chain seq x y z
N MET A 1 -13.59 -21.58 -19.48
CA MET A 1 -12.87 -20.31 -19.26
C MET A 1 -11.46 -20.50 -19.80
N THR A 2 -11.12 -19.82 -20.90
CA THR A 2 -9.78 -19.89 -21.52
C THR A 2 -8.99 -18.69 -21.03
N PHE A 3 -8.30 -18.85 -19.90
CA PHE A 3 -7.31 -17.90 -19.42
C PHE A 3 -5.94 -18.34 -19.97
N ASP A 4 -5.26 -17.45 -20.71
CA ASP A 4 -3.88 -17.69 -21.13
C ASP A 4 -2.95 -17.24 -20.00
N PRO A 5 -2.28 -18.17 -19.28
CA PRO A 5 -1.41 -17.83 -18.16
C PRO A 5 -0.19 -17.00 -18.58
N TRP A 6 0.15 -16.95 -19.87
CA TRP A 6 1.25 -16.15 -20.40
C TRP A 6 0.83 -14.73 -20.79
N ASN A 7 -0.48 -14.45 -20.84
CA ASN A 7 -1.02 -13.16 -21.22
C ASN A 7 -1.98 -12.63 -20.16
N VAL A 8 -1.40 -12.22 -19.03
CA VAL A 8 -2.12 -11.52 -17.97
C VAL A 8 -2.44 -10.11 -18.45
N ARG A 9 -3.70 -9.88 -18.82
CA ARG A 9 -4.14 -8.56 -19.29
C ARG A 9 -4.05 -7.54 -18.16
N ARG A 10 -3.44 -6.38 -18.42
CA ARG A 10 -3.30 -5.32 -17.42
C ARG A 10 -4.63 -4.70 -17.00
N ASP A 11 -5.64 -4.74 -17.86
CA ASP A 11 -6.99 -4.22 -17.59
C ASP A 11 -7.89 -5.21 -16.85
N ALA A 12 -7.40 -6.43 -16.55
CA ALA A 12 -8.15 -7.42 -15.79
C ALA A 12 -8.09 -7.19 -14.28
N PHE A 13 -7.26 -6.27 -13.81
CA PHE A 13 -7.03 -5.97 -12.39
C PHE A 13 -7.24 -4.50 -12.11
N VAL A 14 -7.73 -4.20 -10.92
CA VAL A 14 -7.82 -2.83 -10.40
C VAL A 14 -6.50 -2.49 -9.75
N THR A 15 -5.89 -1.36 -10.13
CA THR A 15 -4.67 -0.86 -9.50
C THR A 15 -4.98 -0.16 -8.17
N ALA A 16 -4.01 -0.04 -7.27
CA ALA A 16 -4.24 0.67 -6.02
C ALA A 16 -4.63 2.15 -6.21
N PRO A 17 -4.01 2.92 -7.15
CA PRO A 17 -4.50 4.25 -7.52
C PRO A 17 -5.97 4.27 -7.95
N ASP A 18 -6.37 3.35 -8.83
CA ASP A 18 -7.75 3.30 -9.34
C ASP A 18 -8.76 2.98 -8.23
N ALA A 19 -8.41 2.02 -7.34
CA ALA A 19 -9.24 1.66 -6.21
C ALA A 19 -9.39 2.82 -5.21
N TRP A 20 -8.30 3.51 -4.90
CA TRP A 20 -8.30 4.66 -4.02
C TRP A 20 -9.17 5.79 -4.59
N ASP A 21 -8.95 6.16 -5.85
CA ASP A 21 -9.71 7.22 -6.50
C ASP A 21 -11.21 6.89 -6.58
N ALA A 22 -11.57 5.64 -6.90
CA ALA A 22 -12.96 5.19 -6.91
C ALA A 22 -13.60 5.28 -5.51
N TYR A 23 -12.87 4.89 -4.47
CA TYR A 23 -13.34 5.05 -3.08
C TYR A 23 -13.56 6.52 -2.73
N ARG A 24 -12.61 7.39 -3.10
CA ARG A 24 -12.69 8.83 -2.79
C ARG A 24 -13.81 9.55 -3.54
N ARG A 25 -14.22 9.05 -4.70
CA ARG A 25 -15.43 9.52 -5.40
C ARG A 25 -16.73 8.93 -4.84
N GLY A 26 -16.66 7.91 -3.99
CA GLY A 26 -17.82 7.17 -3.48
C GLY A 26 -18.39 6.15 -4.46
N ASP A 27 -17.64 5.79 -5.50
CA ASP A 27 -18.06 4.80 -6.51
C ASP A 27 -18.02 3.36 -5.95
N VAL A 28 -17.16 3.12 -4.94
CA VAL A 28 -16.99 1.82 -4.29
C VAL A 28 -16.93 1.99 -2.77
N ASP A 29 -17.44 0.99 -2.06
CA ASP A 29 -17.33 0.88 -0.60
C ASP A 29 -15.94 0.38 -0.20
N GLY A 30 -15.33 1.04 0.78
CA GLY A 30 -14.04 0.63 1.34
C GLY A 30 -14.06 -0.78 1.93
N ASP A 31 -15.19 -1.22 2.48
CA ASP A 31 -15.35 -2.58 3.03
C ASP A 31 -15.32 -3.68 1.95
N GLY A 32 -15.42 -3.29 0.68
CA GLY A 32 -15.20 -4.17 -0.47
C GLY A 32 -13.73 -4.49 -0.74
N MET A 33 -12.79 -3.81 -0.09
CA MET A 33 -11.35 -3.93 -0.34
C MET A 33 -10.67 -4.79 0.72
N GLY A 34 -9.93 -5.82 0.30
CA GLY A 34 -9.16 -6.69 1.18
C GLY A 34 -9.69 -8.13 1.26
N PHE A 35 -9.39 -8.81 2.37
CA PHE A 35 -9.75 -10.20 2.62
C PHE A 35 -10.96 -10.30 3.57
N ARG A 36 -12.15 -10.20 3.00
CA ARG A 36 -13.44 -10.25 3.74
C ARG A 36 -13.59 -11.44 4.67
N HIS A 37 -13.10 -12.62 4.28
CA HIS A 37 -13.26 -13.86 5.03
C HIS A 37 -12.54 -13.88 6.38
N ILE A 38 -11.55 -13.00 6.57
CA ILE A 38 -10.76 -12.87 7.80
C ILE A 38 -10.88 -11.48 8.43
N GLY A 39 -11.87 -10.67 8.03
CA GLY A 39 -12.12 -9.35 8.59
C GLY A 39 -11.04 -8.31 8.30
N LEU A 40 -10.10 -8.61 7.40
CA LEU A 40 -9.09 -7.67 6.95
C LEU A 40 -9.67 -6.94 5.73
N VAL A 41 -10.57 -5.99 5.98
CA VAL A 41 -11.16 -5.14 4.93
C VAL A 41 -11.18 -3.68 5.33
N GLY A 42 -11.31 -2.80 4.34
CA GLY A 42 -11.49 -1.37 4.49
C GLY A 42 -10.68 -0.56 3.48
N ALA A 43 -10.99 0.74 3.35
CA ALA A 43 -10.28 1.65 2.44
C ALA A 43 -8.76 1.72 2.68
N TRP A 44 -8.32 1.42 3.91
CA TRP A 44 -6.92 1.30 4.26
C TRP A 44 -6.17 0.24 3.43
N PHE A 45 -6.84 -0.78 2.89
CA PHE A 45 -6.22 -1.77 2.01
C PHE A 45 -5.73 -1.14 0.72
N ALA A 46 -6.54 -0.28 0.09
CA ALA A 46 -6.13 0.44 -1.11
C ALA A 46 -5.03 1.46 -0.77
N ALA A 47 -5.18 2.20 0.33
CA ALA A 47 -4.17 3.17 0.77
C ALA A 47 -2.80 2.51 1.03
N GLY A 48 -2.75 1.44 1.81
CA GLY A 48 -1.50 0.71 2.08
C GLY A 48 -0.92 0.06 0.82
N SER A 49 -1.78 -0.40 -0.10
CA SER A 49 -1.32 -0.94 -1.39
C SER A 49 -0.75 0.14 -2.30
N LEU A 50 -1.32 1.35 -2.28
CA LEU A 50 -0.80 2.49 -3.03
C LEU A 50 0.64 2.84 -2.60
N VAL A 51 0.91 2.83 -1.29
CA VAL A 51 2.27 3.09 -0.80
C VAL A 51 3.23 1.93 -1.13
N ARG A 52 2.77 0.68 -1.10
CA ARG A 52 3.57 -0.47 -1.56
C ARG A 52 3.85 -0.41 -3.06
N ASP A 53 2.89 0.06 -3.87
CA ASP A 53 3.08 0.29 -5.30
C ASP A 53 4.19 1.34 -5.54
N VAL A 54 4.20 2.43 -4.77
CA VAL A 54 5.30 3.41 -4.81
C VAL A 54 6.65 2.73 -4.56
N ALA A 55 6.79 1.99 -3.46
CA ALA A 55 8.06 1.35 -3.11
C ALA A 55 8.49 0.30 -4.16
N SER A 56 7.55 -0.52 -4.64
CA SER A 56 7.80 -1.53 -5.68
C SER A 56 8.21 -0.90 -7.01
N LEU A 57 7.53 0.17 -7.44
CA LEU A 57 7.88 0.93 -8.65
C LEU A 57 9.24 1.61 -8.53
N ALA A 58 9.63 2.02 -7.32
CA ALA A 58 10.97 2.52 -7.00
C ALA A 58 12.02 1.40 -6.88
N ARG A 59 11.67 0.14 -7.19
CA ARG A 59 12.53 -1.05 -7.16
C ARG A 59 13.05 -1.41 -5.77
N ILE A 60 12.26 -1.11 -4.75
CA ILE A 60 12.54 -1.55 -3.39
C ILE A 60 11.90 -2.92 -3.22
N GLU A 61 12.68 -3.88 -2.72
CA GLU A 61 12.21 -5.23 -2.44
C GLU A 61 11.28 -5.22 -1.22
N LEU A 62 10.08 -5.78 -1.38
CA LEU A 62 9.04 -5.85 -0.35
C LEU A 62 8.72 -7.29 0.00
N LEU A 63 8.59 -7.60 1.28
CA LEU A 63 8.03 -8.85 1.77
C LEU A 63 6.49 -8.81 1.77
N PRO A 64 5.81 -9.98 1.76
CA PRO A 64 4.35 -10.07 1.59
C PRO A 64 3.50 -9.38 2.68
N CYS A 65 4.12 -8.92 3.76
CA CYS A 65 3.49 -8.21 4.86
C CYS A 65 4.38 -7.05 5.35
N ASP A 66 5.16 -6.42 4.48
CA ASP A 66 5.96 -5.28 4.90
C ASP A 66 5.06 -4.06 5.16
N TYR A 67 5.08 -3.65 6.42
CA TYR A 67 4.50 -2.42 6.92
C TYR A 67 5.62 -1.64 7.61
N TRP A 68 5.83 -0.40 7.21
CA TRP A 68 6.87 0.48 7.77
C TRP A 68 6.32 1.88 7.98
N ASN A 69 6.92 2.63 8.91
CA ASN A 69 6.59 4.03 9.19
C ASN A 69 5.08 4.32 9.12
N GLY A 70 4.64 5.24 8.26
CA GLY A 70 3.25 5.64 8.19
C GLY A 70 2.30 4.64 7.53
N ILE A 71 2.79 3.61 6.82
CA ILE A 71 1.95 2.47 6.40
C ILE A 71 1.38 1.71 7.61
N ASP A 72 2.12 1.67 8.73
CA ASP A 72 1.65 1.06 9.98
C ASP A 72 0.44 1.83 10.52
N ASN A 73 0.46 3.16 10.42
CA ASN A 73 -0.69 3.99 10.80
C ASN A 73 -1.92 3.72 9.94
N LEU A 74 -1.74 3.44 8.64
CA LEU A 74 -2.87 3.06 7.77
C LEU A 74 -3.47 1.72 8.19
N THR A 75 -2.67 0.80 8.72
CA THR A 75 -3.05 -0.61 8.91
C THR A 75 -3.52 -0.92 10.33
N ASN A 76 -2.79 -0.45 11.34
CA ASN A 76 -3.06 -0.69 12.76
C ASN A 76 -3.79 0.47 13.44
N ASN A 77 -3.67 1.69 12.91
CA ASN A 77 -4.37 2.87 13.42
C ASN A 77 -5.36 3.41 12.38
N ARG A 78 -6.22 2.53 11.85
CA ARG A 78 -7.10 2.78 10.69
C ARG A 78 -7.95 4.04 10.81
N ASP A 79 -8.33 4.43 12.03
CA ASP A 79 -9.09 5.66 12.32
C ASP A 79 -8.33 6.94 11.93
N ARG A 80 -7.00 6.87 11.78
CA ARG A 80 -6.13 7.96 11.35
C ARG A 80 -5.99 8.06 9.84
N LEU A 81 -6.55 7.12 9.06
CA LEU A 81 -6.53 7.17 7.59
C LEU A 81 -6.93 8.56 7.04
N PRO A 82 -7.96 9.25 7.57
CA PRO A 82 -8.33 10.58 7.08
C PRO A 82 -7.23 11.64 7.15
N GLU A 83 -6.24 11.49 8.05
CA GLU A 83 -5.10 12.42 8.16
C GLU A 83 -4.20 12.39 6.92
N PHE A 84 -4.19 11.27 6.19
CA PHE A 84 -3.32 11.06 5.01
C PHE A 84 -4.05 11.22 3.68
N ASN A 85 -5.35 11.55 3.72
CA ASN A 85 -6.23 11.53 2.57
C ASN A 85 -5.73 12.41 1.42
N GLU A 86 -5.28 13.64 1.70
CA GLU A 86 -4.82 14.59 0.68
C GLU A 86 -3.50 14.15 0.02
N ASP A 87 -2.61 13.57 0.82
CA ASP A 87 -1.36 13.00 0.33
C ASP A 87 -1.63 11.79 -0.54
N LEU A 88 -2.50 10.87 -0.09
CA LEU A 88 -2.90 9.68 -0.83
C LEU A 88 -3.59 10.05 -2.15
N ASP A 89 -4.45 11.08 -2.17
CA ASP A 89 -5.06 11.59 -3.41
C ASP A 89 -4.00 12.08 -4.40
N SER A 90 -3.01 12.82 -3.89
CA SER A 90 -1.91 13.36 -4.69
C SER A 90 -0.97 12.26 -5.21
N ILE A 91 -0.77 11.20 -4.43
CA ILE A 91 0.03 10.04 -4.83
C ILE A 91 -0.72 9.22 -5.90
N ALA A 92 -2.00 8.92 -5.67
CA ALA A 92 -2.84 8.18 -6.60
C ALA A 92 -2.88 8.86 -7.97
N ALA A 93 -3.13 10.17 -8.01
CA ALA A 93 -3.15 10.95 -9.24
C ALA A 93 -1.81 10.90 -10.02
N ARG A 94 -0.66 10.85 -9.32
CA ARG A 94 0.67 10.76 -9.97
C ARG A 94 0.97 9.36 -10.51
N LEU A 95 0.41 8.32 -9.90
CA LEU A 95 0.63 6.92 -10.28
C LEU A 95 -0.46 6.36 -11.20
N ALA A 96 -1.55 7.09 -11.44
CA ALA A 96 -2.61 6.65 -12.33
C ALA A 96 -2.11 6.42 -13.77
N GLY A 97 -2.58 5.35 -14.42
CA GLY A 97 -2.28 5.00 -15.80
C GLY A 97 -0.77 4.97 -16.11
N ASP A 98 -0.34 5.73 -17.11
CA ASP A 98 1.07 5.82 -17.52
C ASP A 98 1.95 6.56 -16.51
N GLY A 99 1.37 7.09 -15.42
CA GLY A 99 2.09 7.73 -14.32
C GLY A 99 2.86 6.75 -13.43
N ALA A 100 2.48 5.46 -13.43
CA ALA A 100 3.11 4.37 -12.68
C ALA A 100 4.53 4.04 -13.20
N THR A 101 5.46 4.95 -12.97
CA THR A 101 6.85 4.88 -13.44
C THR A 101 7.84 4.94 -12.30
N PHE A 102 9.03 4.36 -12.51
CA PHE A 102 10.14 4.44 -11.57
C PHE A 102 10.44 5.88 -11.14
N THR A 103 10.51 6.81 -12.10
CA THR A 103 10.83 8.22 -11.83
C THR A 103 9.77 8.90 -10.97
N ASN A 104 8.48 8.68 -11.23
CA ASN A 104 7.42 9.27 -10.40
C ASN A 104 7.40 8.64 -9.01
N ALA A 105 7.64 7.33 -8.91
CA ALA A 105 7.73 6.64 -7.63
C ALA A 105 8.87 7.18 -6.76
N CYS A 106 10.08 7.38 -7.31
CA CYS A 106 11.18 8.01 -6.58
C CYS A 106 10.82 9.42 -6.11
N ARG A 107 10.19 10.25 -6.95
CA ARG A 107 9.75 11.60 -6.57
C ARG A 107 8.70 11.60 -5.46
N VAL A 108 7.82 10.62 -5.45
CA VAL A 108 6.83 10.45 -4.38
C VAL A 108 7.55 10.11 -3.08
N LEU A 109 8.48 9.16 -3.07
CA LEU A 109 9.25 8.83 -1.87
C LEU A 109 10.06 10.03 -1.33
N GLU A 110 10.65 10.83 -2.22
CA GLU A 110 11.38 12.06 -1.86
C GLU A 110 10.47 13.17 -1.32
N GLY A 111 9.17 13.15 -1.67
CA GLY A 111 8.22 14.21 -1.32
C GLY A 111 7.40 13.96 -0.06
N TYR A 112 7.40 12.73 0.45
CA TYR A 112 6.53 12.32 1.56
C TYR A 112 7.31 11.49 2.58
N ASP A 113 7.86 12.16 3.60
CA ASP A 113 8.69 11.51 4.64
C ASP A 113 7.97 10.34 5.35
N TRP A 114 6.65 10.44 5.51
CA TRP A 114 5.86 9.45 6.26
C TRP A 114 5.75 8.08 5.56
N ILE A 115 5.96 8.03 4.24
CA ILE A 115 6.02 6.77 3.48
C ILE A 115 7.45 6.29 3.20
N GLY A 116 8.46 7.09 3.58
CA GLY A 116 9.86 6.68 3.46
C GLY A 116 10.09 5.36 4.19
N ILE A 117 11.01 4.53 3.70
CA ILE A 117 11.31 3.24 4.32
C ILE A 117 12.27 3.47 5.48
N SER A 118 11.92 2.99 6.68
CA SER A 118 12.79 3.02 7.85
C SER A 118 13.89 1.97 7.76
N ASP A 119 15.03 2.25 8.41
CA ASP A 119 16.10 1.27 8.62
C ASP A 119 15.69 0.12 9.59
N SER A 120 14.46 0.16 10.10
CA SER A 120 13.85 -0.88 10.93
C SER A 120 12.57 -1.40 10.29
N VAL A 121 12.31 -2.70 10.43
CA VAL A 121 11.11 -3.38 9.93
C VAL A 121 10.34 -3.92 11.14
N VAL A 122 9.03 -3.76 11.15
CA VAL A 122 8.16 -4.41 12.14
C VAL A 122 7.77 -5.78 11.61
N SER A 123 8.29 -6.84 12.24
CA SER A 123 7.96 -8.21 11.88
C SER A 123 6.87 -8.75 12.80
N TYR A 124 5.76 -9.18 12.22
CA TYR A 124 4.68 -9.85 12.94
C TYR A 124 4.93 -11.36 12.92
N HIS A 125 5.42 -11.92 14.02
CA HIS A 125 5.61 -13.37 14.15
C HIS A 125 4.43 -14.02 14.89
N ALA A 126 3.87 -15.08 14.30
CA ALA A 126 2.62 -15.70 14.76
C ALA A 126 2.77 -16.69 15.95
N LEU A 127 3.79 -16.54 16.81
CA LEU A 127 3.98 -17.45 17.94
C LEU A 127 4.16 -16.65 19.24
N ASN A 128 3.06 -16.62 20.00
CA ASN A 128 2.84 -16.06 21.34
C ASN A 128 2.55 -14.56 21.42
N ASP A 129 1.25 -14.27 21.54
CA ASP A 129 0.63 -12.96 21.71
C ASP A 129 0.87 -11.97 20.56
N MET A 130 -0.09 -11.10 20.30
CA MET A 130 0.05 -10.00 19.35
C MET A 130 1.03 -8.93 19.89
N GLY A 131 2.24 -9.33 20.24
CA GLY A 131 3.34 -8.46 20.63
C GLY A 131 3.96 -7.81 19.40
N LEU A 132 4.04 -6.49 19.42
CA LEU A 132 4.80 -5.71 18.44
C LEU A 132 6.27 -5.71 18.87
N ASP A 133 7.11 -6.51 18.22
CA ASP A 133 8.56 -6.41 18.39
C ASP A 133 9.15 -5.60 17.23
N HIS A 134 9.73 -4.44 17.56
CA HIS A 134 10.52 -3.67 16.62
C HIS A 134 11.88 -4.34 16.45
N VAL A 135 12.16 -4.88 15.26
CA VAL A 135 13.45 -5.47 14.92
C VAL A 135 14.25 -4.45 14.10
N THR A 136 15.31 -3.91 14.69
CA THR A 136 16.28 -3.09 13.95
C THR A 136 17.20 -4.01 13.18
N LEU A 137 17.27 -3.84 11.86
CA LEU A 137 18.21 -4.58 11.03
C LEU A 137 19.64 -4.04 11.30
N PRO A 138 20.67 -4.91 11.38
CA PRO A 138 22.04 -4.44 11.52
C PRO A 138 22.43 -3.62 10.29
N ALA A 139 23.15 -2.52 10.50
CA ALA A 139 23.72 -1.73 9.42
C ALA A 139 24.65 -2.61 8.56
N ALA A 140 24.51 -2.49 7.24
CA ALA A 140 25.28 -3.25 6.24
C ALA A 140 26.78 -2.95 6.27
#